data_AF-A0A5R9GCC1-F1
#
_entry.id   AF-A0A5R9GCC1-F1
#
_cell.length_a   1.000
_cell.length_b   1.000
_cell.length_c   1.000
_cell.angle_alpha   90.00
_cell.angle_beta   90.00
_cell.angle_gamma   90.00
#
_symmetry.space_group_name_H-M   'P 1'
#
loop_
_entity.id
_entity.type
_entity.pdbx_description
1 polymer ?
#
loop_
_entity_poly.entity_id
_entity_poly.type
_entity_poly.pdbx_seq_one_letter_code
_entity_poly.pdbx_strand_id
1 'polypeptide(L)'
;MTESESGRLRSLLRQLAEKLGGQEPDDAQEMRIADLMERNEFDGDAEVPAWLLDLLSSVNNRDITGVWVDYERGEGDDSNLYNLIRELNEALPIEYENNEESWLLTFPQLQVEACISWEGACYKVSRIGETWEFEEEQ
;
A
#
# COMPACT_ATOMS: atom_id res chain seq x y z
N MET A 1 13.58 13.21 -17.86
CA MET A 1 12.13 12.95 -17.83
C MET A 1 11.82 12.52 -16.42
N THR A 2 11.05 13.30 -15.69
CA THR A 2 10.57 12.91 -14.35
C THR A 2 9.53 11.82 -14.56
N GLU A 3 9.73 10.65 -13.96
CA GLU A 3 8.70 9.60 -13.94
C GLU A 3 7.44 10.15 -13.25
N SER A 4 6.27 9.98 -13.86
CA SER A 4 4.98 10.37 -13.25
C SER A 4 4.72 9.57 -11.98
N GLU A 5 3.92 10.12 -11.06
CA GLU A 5 3.61 9.47 -9.79
C GLU A 5 2.83 8.17 -9.99
N SER A 6 1.88 8.14 -10.92
CA SER A 6 1.26 6.90 -11.43
C SER A 6 2.30 5.89 -11.94
N GLY A 7 3.31 6.34 -12.68
CA GLY A 7 4.40 5.47 -13.15
C GLY A 7 5.16 4.83 -11.98
N ARG A 8 5.45 5.62 -10.93
CA ARG A 8 6.09 5.13 -9.70
C ARG A 8 5.21 4.14 -8.96
N LEU A 9 3.93 4.44 -8.79
CA LEU A 9 2.95 3.55 -8.17
C LEU A 9 2.91 2.21 -8.90
N ARG A 10 2.77 2.23 -10.23
CA ARG A 10 2.78 1.00 -11.05
C ARG A 10 4.05 0.18 -10.84
N SER A 11 5.21 0.86 -10.85
CA SER A 11 6.50 0.22 -10.62
C SER A 11 6.58 -0.44 -9.23
N LEU A 12 6.08 0.22 -8.19
CA LEU A 12 6.02 -0.34 -6.83
C LEU A 12 5.09 -1.56 -6.76
N LEU A 13 3.89 -1.49 -7.34
CA LEU A 13 2.95 -2.62 -7.39
C LEU A 13 3.56 -3.83 -8.12
N ARG A 14 4.28 -3.58 -9.22
CA ARG A 14 5.00 -4.62 -9.96
C ARG A 14 6.11 -5.26 -9.13
N GLN A 15 6.92 -4.47 -8.44
CA GLN A 15 7.98 -4.97 -7.54
C GLN A 15 7.42 -5.76 -6.36
N LEU A 16 6.31 -5.31 -5.78
CA LEU A 16 5.61 -6.05 -4.73
C LEU A 16 5.07 -7.37 -5.27
N ALA A 17 4.44 -7.38 -6.44
CA ALA A 17 3.99 -8.61 -7.08
C ALA A 17 5.15 -9.61 -7.31
N GLU A 18 6.30 -9.12 -7.76
CA GLU A 18 7.50 -9.96 -7.93
C GLU A 18 7.96 -10.57 -6.60
N LYS A 19 8.14 -9.74 -5.57
CA LYS A 19 8.65 -10.20 -4.27
C LYS A 19 7.66 -11.11 -3.54
N LEU A 20 6.37 -10.87 -3.70
CA LEU A 20 5.33 -11.70 -3.12
C LEU A 20 5.09 -12.99 -3.92
N GLY A 21 5.28 -12.97 -5.24
CA GLY A 21 5.17 -14.15 -6.09
C GLY A 21 6.43 -15.01 -6.11
N GLY A 22 7.59 -14.45 -5.75
CA GLY A 22 8.91 -15.09 -5.86
C GLY A 22 9.40 -15.25 -7.31
N GLN A 23 8.74 -14.60 -8.27
CA GLN A 23 9.03 -14.64 -9.69
C GLN A 23 8.56 -13.35 -10.36
N GLU A 24 9.09 -13.04 -11.54
CA GLU A 24 8.63 -11.89 -12.33
C GLU A 24 7.11 -11.98 -12.60
N PRO A 25 6.35 -10.88 -12.50
CA PRO A 25 4.93 -10.86 -12.82
C PRO A 25 4.65 -11.38 -14.23
N ASP A 26 3.71 -12.31 -14.35
CA ASP A 26 3.24 -12.77 -15.65
C ASP A 26 2.24 -11.78 -16.27
N ASP A 27 1.86 -12.02 -17.54
CA ASP A 27 0.93 -11.14 -18.27
C ASP A 27 -0.42 -10.98 -17.55
N ALA A 28 -0.88 -12.02 -16.83
CA ALA A 28 -2.14 -11.97 -16.10
C ALA A 28 -2.02 -11.07 -14.85
N GLN A 29 -0.90 -11.16 -14.13
CA GLN A 29 -0.58 -10.32 -13.00
C GLN A 29 -0.40 -8.85 -13.41
N GLU A 30 0.31 -8.59 -14.51
CA GLU A 30 0.45 -7.25 -15.09
C GLU A 30 -0.90 -6.65 -15.49
N MET A 31 -1.79 -7.47 -16.06
CA MET A 31 -3.15 -7.05 -16.42
C MET A 31 -3.99 -6.71 -15.19
N ARG A 32 -3.90 -7.49 -14.10
CA ARG A 32 -4.57 -7.16 -12.84
C ARG A 32 -4.09 -5.85 -12.23
N ILE A 33 -2.77 -5.58 -12.27
CA ILE A 33 -2.21 -4.32 -11.80
C ILE A 33 -2.72 -3.15 -12.66
N ALA A 34 -2.73 -3.31 -13.98
CA ALA A 34 -3.23 -2.29 -14.89
C ALA A 34 -4.73 -2.00 -14.69
N ASP A 35 -5.56 -3.04 -14.58
CA ASP A 35 -7.01 -2.92 -14.34
C ASP A 35 -7.29 -2.23 -13.00
N LEU A 36 -6.57 -2.61 -11.95
CA LEU A 36 -6.68 -1.97 -10.63
C LEU A 36 -6.37 -0.47 -10.72
N MET A 37 -5.33 -0.07 -11.45
CA MET A 37 -4.96 1.33 -11.60
C MET A 37 -5.98 2.11 -12.44
N GLU A 38 -6.42 1.56 -13.56
CA GLU A 38 -7.40 2.21 -14.46
C GLU A 38 -8.76 2.41 -13.76
N ARG A 39 -9.26 1.38 -13.06
CA ARG A 39 -10.54 1.44 -12.33
C ARG A 39 -10.56 2.49 -11.23
N ASN A 40 -9.38 2.81 -10.68
CA ASN A 40 -9.21 3.77 -9.60
C ASN A 40 -8.59 5.09 -10.10
N GLU A 41 -8.58 5.34 -11.41
CA GLU A 41 -8.10 6.58 -12.03
C GLU A 41 -6.65 6.95 -11.65
N PHE A 42 -5.79 5.94 -11.45
CA PHE A 42 -4.37 6.10 -11.14
C PHE A 42 -3.45 5.78 -12.33
N ASP A 43 -3.98 5.63 -13.54
CA ASP A 43 -3.18 5.51 -14.76
C ASP A 43 -2.77 6.88 -15.35
N GLY A 44 -1.83 6.88 -16.30
CA GLY A 44 -1.40 8.10 -16.99
C GLY A 44 -0.64 9.10 -16.11
N ASP A 45 -1.20 10.31 -15.98
CA ASP A 45 -0.63 11.47 -15.28
C ASP A 45 -1.36 11.77 -13.95
N ALA A 46 -2.05 10.78 -13.37
CA ALA A 46 -2.74 10.97 -12.10
C ALA A 46 -1.76 11.32 -10.96
N GLU A 47 -2.21 12.22 -10.09
CA GLU A 47 -1.48 12.57 -8.87
C GLU A 47 -1.66 11.45 -7.85
N VAL A 48 -0.55 10.93 -7.33
CA VAL A 48 -0.56 9.89 -6.30
C VAL A 48 -0.04 10.50 -5.01
N PRO A 49 -0.80 10.45 -3.91
CA PRO A 49 -0.33 10.98 -2.63
C PRO A 49 1.02 10.41 -2.22
N ALA A 50 1.95 11.28 -1.86
CA ALA A 50 3.32 10.89 -1.50
C ALA A 50 3.35 9.84 -0.38
N TRP A 51 2.45 9.94 0.60
CA TRP A 51 2.36 9.00 1.72
C TRP A 51 2.05 7.57 1.26
N LEU A 52 1.26 7.39 0.18
CA LEU A 52 0.98 6.06 -0.35
C LEU A 52 2.23 5.46 -0.98
N LEU A 53 2.97 6.26 -1.75
CA LEU A 53 4.24 5.83 -2.34
C LEU A 53 5.26 5.47 -1.25
N ASP A 54 5.33 6.28 -0.18
CA ASP A 54 6.22 6.03 0.96
C ASP A 54 5.83 4.77 1.74
N LEU A 55 4.53 4.55 1.97
CA LEU A 55 4.01 3.33 2.60
C LEU A 55 4.37 2.08 1.78
N LEU A 56 4.06 2.08 0.48
CA LEU A 56 4.32 0.93 -0.39
C LEU A 56 5.83 0.70 -0.58
N SER A 57 6.63 1.77 -0.63
CA SER A 57 8.09 1.68 -0.64
C SER A 57 8.63 1.05 0.65
N SER A 58 8.12 1.49 1.81
CA SER A 58 8.50 0.93 3.12
C SER A 58 8.18 -0.55 3.21
N VAL A 59 6.98 -0.96 2.78
CA VAL A 59 6.59 -2.38 2.66
C VAL A 59 7.53 -3.13 1.72
N ASN A 60 7.77 -2.58 0.53
CA ASN A 60 8.63 -3.20 -0.48
C ASN A 60 10.06 -3.45 0.03
N ASN A 61 10.60 -2.52 0.82
CA ASN A 61 11.94 -2.62 1.41
C ASN A 61 11.97 -3.36 2.75
N ARG A 62 10.79 -3.66 3.33
CA ARG A 62 10.62 -4.20 4.69
C ARG A 62 11.17 -3.25 5.76
N ASP A 63 11.05 -1.96 5.50
CA ASP A 63 11.44 -0.89 6.40
C ASP A 63 10.33 -0.69 7.45
N ILE A 64 10.55 -1.23 8.64
CA ILE A 64 9.64 -1.10 9.77
C ILE A 64 9.69 0.35 10.26
N THR A 65 8.53 1.02 10.33
CA THR A 65 8.46 2.42 10.80
C THR A 65 8.73 2.53 12.30
N GLY A 66 8.37 1.51 13.08
CA GLY A 66 8.50 1.47 14.54
C GLY A 66 7.51 2.38 15.28
N VAL A 67 7.01 3.42 14.61
CA VAL A 67 6.02 4.39 15.11
C VAL A 67 4.92 4.61 14.07
N TRP A 68 3.83 5.25 14.49
CA TRP A 68 2.84 5.81 13.57
C TRP A 68 3.43 7.01 12.83
N VAL A 69 3.23 7.04 11.51
CA VAL A 69 3.66 8.10 10.60
C VAL A 69 2.43 8.86 10.16
N ASP A 70 2.35 10.13 10.55
CA ASP A 70 1.26 11.01 10.13
C ASP A 70 1.40 11.36 8.64
N TYR A 71 0.26 11.46 7.97
CA TYR A 71 0.19 11.95 6.59
C TYR A 71 -0.90 13.00 6.43
N GLU A 72 -0.70 13.89 5.47
CA GLU A 72 -1.71 14.85 5.07
C GLU A 72 -2.65 14.22 4.04
N ARG A 73 -3.95 14.38 4.26
CA ARG A 73 -4.97 14.04 3.26
C ARG A 73 -5.01 15.12 2.19
N GLY A 74 -5.35 14.73 0.96
CA GLY A 74 -5.60 15.70 -0.10
C GLY A 74 -6.81 16.57 0.23
N GLU A 75 -6.88 17.76 -0.38
CA GLU A 75 -8.07 18.63 -0.28
C GLU A 75 -9.26 18.11 -1.13
N GLY A 76 -9.08 16.98 -1.83
CA GLY A 76 -10.02 16.41 -2.79
C GLY A 76 -10.77 15.17 -2.31
N ASP A 77 -11.46 14.53 -3.24
CA ASP A 77 -12.16 13.26 -3.02
C ASP A 77 -11.16 12.09 -3.06
N ASP A 78 -10.85 11.53 -1.88
CA ASP A 78 -9.96 10.38 -1.73
C ASP A 78 -10.66 9.02 -2.04
N SER A 79 -11.89 9.02 -2.56
CA SER A 79 -12.65 7.78 -2.83
C SER A 79 -11.87 6.80 -3.72
N ASN A 80 -11.18 7.30 -4.74
CA ASN A 80 -10.35 6.47 -5.63
C ASN A 80 -9.14 5.88 -4.92
N LEU A 81 -8.46 6.68 -4.09
CA LEU A 81 -7.34 6.23 -3.26
C LEU A 81 -7.76 5.11 -2.31
N TYR A 82 -8.90 5.29 -1.66
CA TYR A 82 -9.46 4.33 -0.72
C TYR A 82 -9.90 3.04 -1.42
N ASN A 83 -10.53 3.15 -2.59
CA ASN A 83 -10.88 1.99 -3.40
C ASN A 83 -9.64 1.23 -3.88
N LEU A 84 -8.60 1.94 -4.34
CA LEU A 84 -7.32 1.35 -4.74
C LEU A 84 -6.74 0.49 -3.61
N ILE A 85 -6.62 1.06 -2.41
CA ILE A 85 -6.01 0.39 -1.25
C ILE A 85 -6.82 -0.84 -0.84
N ARG A 86 -8.15 -0.73 -0.81
CA ARG A 86 -9.06 -1.83 -0.49
C ARG A 86 -8.95 -2.98 -1.50
N GLU A 87 -8.71 -2.66 -2.76
CA GLU A 87 -8.69 -3.61 -3.88
C GLU A 87 -7.26 -4.10 -4.20
N LEU A 88 -6.25 -3.71 -3.42
CA LEU A 88 -4.87 -4.19 -3.62
C LEU A 88 -4.75 -5.71 -3.58
N ASN A 89 -5.58 -6.40 -2.80
CA ASN A 89 -5.60 -7.86 -2.72
C ASN A 89 -6.21 -8.54 -3.97
N GLU A 90 -6.92 -7.80 -4.83
CA GLU A 90 -7.37 -8.31 -6.13
C GLU A 90 -6.20 -8.44 -7.10
N ALA A 91 -5.21 -7.55 -6.99
CA ALA A 91 -4.01 -7.57 -7.81
C ALA A 91 -2.88 -8.35 -7.15
N LEU A 92 -2.60 -8.15 -5.87
CA LEU A 92 -1.44 -8.70 -5.16
C LEU A 92 -1.85 -9.85 -4.24
N PRO A 93 -0.99 -10.87 -4.02
CA PRO A 93 -1.27 -11.96 -3.07
C PRO A 93 -1.03 -11.48 -1.63
N ILE A 94 -1.89 -10.58 -1.16
CA ILE A 94 -1.89 -9.97 0.17
C ILE A 94 -3.23 -10.23 0.86
N GLU A 95 -3.28 -10.05 2.18
CA GLU A 95 -4.53 -10.10 2.93
C GLU A 95 -4.97 -8.68 3.28
N TYR A 96 -6.28 -8.45 3.27
CA TYR A 96 -6.90 -7.17 3.62
C TYR A 96 -7.92 -7.40 4.74
N GLU A 97 -7.81 -6.64 5.81
CA GLU A 97 -8.77 -6.61 6.92
C GLU A 97 -9.24 -5.17 7.16
N ASN A 98 -10.56 -5.00 7.35
CA ASN A 98 -11.19 -3.72 7.64
C ASN A 98 -11.71 -3.73 9.07
N ASN A 99 -11.10 -2.91 9.93
CA ASN A 99 -11.44 -2.76 11.34
C ASN A 99 -12.22 -1.46 11.63
N GLU A 100 -13.06 -1.03 10.68
CA GLU A 100 -13.88 0.20 10.70
C GLU A 100 -13.07 1.50 10.67
N GLU A 101 -12.19 1.72 11.65
CA GLU A 101 -11.38 2.94 11.83
C GLU A 101 -9.97 2.82 11.20
N SER A 102 -9.54 1.59 10.94
CA SER A 102 -8.25 1.27 10.33
C SER A 102 -8.33 0.08 9.39
N TRP A 103 -7.44 0.06 8.41
CA TRP A 103 -7.27 -1.06 7.49
C TRP A 103 -5.91 -1.69 7.67
N LEU A 104 -5.88 -3.02 7.71
CA LEU A 104 -4.65 -3.80 7.83
C LEU A 104 -4.39 -4.55 6.53
N LEU A 105 -3.23 -4.31 5.94
CA LEU A 105 -2.71 -5.00 4.76
C LEU A 105 -1.56 -5.92 5.20
N THR A 106 -1.75 -7.23 5.09
CA THR A 106 -0.73 -8.22 5.45
C THR A 106 0.01 -8.68 4.19
N PHE A 107 1.34 -8.69 4.24
CA PHE A 107 2.22 -9.13 3.15
C PHE A 107 3.00 -10.38 3.58
N PRO A 108 2.41 -11.60 3.52
CA PRO A 108 2.97 -12.78 4.17
C PRO A 108 4.39 -13.12 3.72
N GLN A 109 4.69 -13.03 2.42
CA GLN A 109 6.02 -13.37 1.89
C GLN A 109 7.10 -12.35 2.26
N LEU A 110 6.70 -11.13 2.59
CA LEU A 110 7.60 -10.08 3.07
C LEU A 110 7.72 -10.08 4.60
N GLN A 111 6.87 -10.83 5.32
CA GLN A 111 6.80 -10.88 6.78
C GLN A 111 6.54 -9.51 7.42
N VAL A 112 5.80 -8.65 6.70
CA VAL A 112 5.39 -7.32 7.17
C VAL A 112 3.90 -7.11 7.00
N GLU A 113 3.36 -6.17 7.75
CA GLU A 113 2.00 -5.66 7.64
C GLU A 113 2.02 -4.14 7.66
N ALA A 114 1.04 -3.53 7.00
CA ALA A 114 0.83 -2.09 7.00
C ALA A 114 -0.57 -1.79 7.53
N CYS A 115 -0.63 -1.01 8.61
CA CYS A 115 -1.88 -0.52 9.17
C CYS A 115 -2.07 0.94 8.80
N ILE A 116 -3.24 1.27 8.27
CA ILE A 116 -3.60 2.63 7.85
C ILE A 116 -4.79 3.06 8.70
N SER A 117 -4.59 4.05 9.58
CA SER A 117 -5.64 4.68 10.36
C SER A 117 -6.18 5.87 9.59
N TRP A 118 -7.46 5.80 9.26
CA TRP A 118 -8.12 6.91 8.59
C TRP A 118 -8.42 8.00 9.62
N GLU A 119 -9.03 7.68 10.75
CA GLU A 119 -9.39 8.68 11.75
C GLU A 119 -8.19 9.53 12.20
N GLY A 120 -7.03 8.89 12.40
CA GLY A 120 -5.78 9.58 12.77
C GLY A 120 -5.01 10.18 11.59
N ALA A 121 -5.35 9.85 10.34
CA ALA A 121 -4.55 10.14 9.15
C ALA A 121 -3.07 9.74 9.33
N CYS A 122 -2.86 8.50 9.76
CA CYS A 122 -1.52 7.97 10.01
C CYS A 122 -1.41 6.51 9.60
N TYR A 123 -0.18 6.03 9.36
CA TYR A 123 0.08 4.63 9.04
C TYR A 123 1.25 4.07 9.84
N LYS A 124 1.33 2.75 9.95
CA LYS A 124 2.46 2.03 10.55
C LYS A 124 2.82 0.84 9.67
N VAL A 125 4.11 0.62 9.45
CA VAL A 125 4.62 -0.63 8.87
C VAL A 125 5.35 -1.40 9.97
N SER A 126 4.92 -2.63 10.23
CA SER A 126 5.47 -3.49 11.28
C SER A 126 5.69 -4.90 10.78
N ARG A 127 6.34 -5.74 11.58
CA ARG A 127 6.26 -7.18 11.34
C ARG A 127 4.84 -7.65 11.61
N ILE A 128 4.50 -8.78 11.00
CA ILE A 128 3.19 -9.40 11.19
C ILE A 128 2.94 -9.66 12.68
N GLY A 129 1.83 -9.13 13.21
CA GLY A 129 1.43 -9.24 14.61
C GLY A 129 1.95 -8.15 15.55
N GLU A 130 2.88 -7.29 15.11
CA GLU A 130 3.49 -6.22 15.92
C GLU A 130 2.76 -4.86 15.76
N THR A 131 1.73 -4.75 14.91
CA THR A 131 0.98 -3.49 14.71
C THR A 131 0.40 -2.98 16.03
N TRP A 132 -0.28 -3.85 16.75
CA TRP A 132 -1.07 -3.56 17.94
C TRP A 132 -0.37 -3.86 19.25
N GLU A 133 0.89 -4.30 19.20
CA GLU A 133 1.71 -4.37 20.40
C GLU A 133 1.87 -2.95 20.93
N PHE A 134 1.08 -2.64 21.96
CA PHE A 134 1.26 -1.45 22.77
C PHE A 134 2.71 -1.46 23.24
N GLU A 135 3.41 -0.34 23.09
CA GLU A 135 4.59 -0.11 23.90
C GLU A 135 4.12 -0.21 25.36
N GLU A 136 4.33 -1.35 26.01
CA GLU A 136 4.31 -1.41 27.47
C GLU A 136 5.39 -0.43 27.91
N GLU A 137 4.96 0.78 28.29
CA GLU A 137 5.82 1.78 28.91
C GLU A 137 6.60 1.09 30.04
N GLN A 138 7.91 0.93 29.85
CA GLN A 138 8.84 0.50 30.90
C GLN A 138 9.29 1.68 31.76
#